data_AF-A0A4Y2BTZ0-F1
#
_entry.id   AF-A0A4Y2BTZ0-F1
#
_cell.length_a   1.000
_cell.length_b   1.000
_cell.length_c   1.000
_cell.angle_alpha   90.00
_cell.angle_beta   90.00
_cell.angle_gamma   90.00
#
_symmetry.space_group_name_H-M   'P 1'
#
loop_
_entity.id
_entity.type
_entity.pdbx_description
1 polymer ?
#
loop_
_entity_poly.entity_id
_entity_poly.type
_entity_poly.pdbx_seq_one_letter_code
_entity_poly.pdbx_strand_id
1 'polypeptide(L)'
;MGLTRAKPKFLIFFKLLHLSASSLHRPIKIWTDSLSSLMAILNPKSHHSIVREIQTLLLSHKHIHLRWLKAHVGYLGNECADQLAKEAITKGGPFLLPKPLSYLKAEIKSAALSTWQDNWDNGETGRSTHDIVPRVSNKPVGWNREEIMFISGHRPFPSYLLRFNLRTHDNCSCGEKEDPIH
;
A
#
# COMPACT_ATOMS: atom_id res chain seq x y z
N MET A 1 0.05 -7.50 -12.39
CA MET A 1 0.25 -8.56 -11.36
C MET A 1 1.63 -8.35 -10.77
N GLY A 2 1.71 -7.51 -9.74
CA GLY A 2 2.98 -6.94 -9.26
C GLY A 2 3.73 -7.89 -8.32
N LEU A 3 5.05 -7.97 -8.48
CA LEU A 3 6.00 -8.55 -7.53
C LEU A 3 6.10 -7.69 -6.23
N THR A 4 4.98 -7.24 -5.67
CA THR A 4 4.95 -6.40 -4.45
C THR A 4 5.15 -7.18 -3.17
N ARG A 5 5.16 -8.52 -3.27
CA ARG A 5 5.70 -9.44 -2.25
C ARG A 5 6.66 -10.37 -2.95
N ALA A 6 7.97 -10.11 -2.85
CA ALA A 6 8.93 -11.21 -2.99
C ALA A 6 8.58 -12.21 -1.89
N LYS A 7 7.84 -13.27 -2.23
CA LYS A 7 7.56 -14.37 -1.29
C LYS A 7 8.92 -14.88 -0.78
N PRO A 8 9.07 -15.29 0.48
CA PRO A 8 10.32 -15.85 1.01
C PRO A 8 10.96 -16.90 0.08
N LYS A 9 10.11 -17.69 -0.59
CA LYS A 9 10.48 -18.66 -1.62
C LYS A 9 11.28 -18.07 -2.81
N PHE A 10 10.98 -16.84 -3.25
CA PHE A 10 11.67 -16.19 -4.36
C PHE A 10 13.09 -15.76 -3.99
N LEU A 11 13.30 -15.31 -2.75
CA LEU A 11 14.61 -14.92 -2.25
C LEU A 11 15.51 -16.14 -1.99
N ILE A 12 14.93 -17.21 -1.45
CA ILE A 12 15.61 -18.51 -1.29
C ILE A 12 16.01 -19.06 -2.65
N PHE A 13 15.12 -19.00 -3.63
CA PHE A 13 15.40 -19.38 -5.01
C PHE A 13 16.57 -18.57 -5.60
N PHE A 14 16.59 -17.25 -5.41
CA PHE A 14 17.67 -16.38 -5.87
C PHE A 14 19.02 -16.77 -5.25
N LYS A 15 19.06 -17.06 -3.94
CA LYS A 15 20.30 -17.46 -3.26
C LYS A 15 20.79 -18.85 -3.69
N LEU A 16 19.87 -19.80 -3.88
CA LEU A 16 20.19 -21.12 -4.43
C LEU A 16 20.76 -21.03 -5.86
N LEU A 17 20.24 -20.11 -6.67
CA LEU A 17 20.72 -19.86 -8.03
C LEU A 17 22.18 -19.39 -8.02
N HIS A 18 22.50 -18.42 -7.15
CA HIS A 18 23.86 -17.91 -6.99
C HIS A 18 24.85 -18.99 -6.51
N LEU A 19 24.47 -19.78 -5.51
CA LEU A 19 25.29 -20.91 -5.03
C LEU A 19 25.51 -21.96 -6.13
N SER A 20 24.48 -22.24 -6.93
CA SER A 20 24.56 -23.18 -8.05
C SER A 20 25.46 -22.67 -9.18
N ALA A 21 25.46 -21.37 -9.44
CA ALA A 21 26.37 -20.74 -10.39
C ALA A 21 27.86 -20.89 -10.00
N SER A 22 28.15 -20.94 -8.69
CA SER A 22 29.52 -21.17 -8.19
C SER A 22 29.97 -22.64 -8.20
N SER A 23 29.11 -23.58 -8.63
CA SER A 23 29.42 -25.02 -8.68
C SER A 23 30.12 -25.42 -9.99
N LEU A 24 30.96 -26.47 -9.93
CA LEU A 24 31.55 -27.14 -11.10
C LEU A 24 30.46 -27.55 -12.11
N HIS A 25 30.79 -27.52 -13.41
CA HIS A 25 29.95 -27.64 -14.63
C HIS A 25 29.11 -28.94 -14.78
N ARG A 26 28.52 -29.43 -13.70
CA ARG A 26 27.54 -30.52 -13.74
C ARG A 26 26.16 -29.94 -14.06
N PRO A 27 25.31 -30.67 -14.80
CA PRO A 27 23.93 -30.26 -14.99
C PRO A 27 23.19 -30.16 -13.64
N ILE A 28 22.67 -28.99 -13.30
CA ILE A 28 21.91 -28.72 -12.07
C ILE A 28 20.44 -28.53 -12.45
N LYS A 29 19.54 -29.21 -11.75
CA LYS A 29 18.08 -29.03 -11.90
C LYS A 29 17.52 -28.39 -10.64
N ILE A 30 17.03 -27.16 -10.75
CA ILE A 30 16.36 -26.45 -9.66
C ILE A 30 14.86 -26.60 -9.86
N TRP A 31 14.20 -27.17 -8.86
CA TRP A 31 12.77 -27.40 -8.87
C TRP A 31 12.07 -26.35 -7.99
N THR A 32 10.98 -25.75 -8.49
CA THR A 32 10.18 -24.78 -7.75
C THR A 32 8.69 -25.09 -7.85
N ASP A 33 7.97 -24.90 -6.75
CA ASP A 33 6.51 -25.00 -6.73
C ASP A 33 5.81 -23.67 -7.07
N SER A 34 6.56 -22.57 -7.15
CA SER A 34 6.04 -21.23 -7.45
C SER A 34 5.95 -21.00 -8.95
N LEU A 35 4.84 -21.44 -9.55
CA LEU A 35 4.55 -21.21 -10.98
C LEU A 35 4.64 -19.71 -11.34
N SER A 36 4.15 -18.82 -10.46
CA SER A 36 4.23 -17.37 -10.66
C SER A 36 5.67 -16.86 -10.77
N SER A 37 6.60 -17.42 -10.00
CA SER A 37 8.01 -17.04 -10.04
C SER A 37 8.66 -17.49 -11.34
N LEU A 38 8.37 -18.73 -11.77
CA LEU A 38 8.85 -19.25 -13.04
C LEU A 38 8.36 -18.40 -14.22
N MET A 39 7.05 -18.06 -14.25
CA MET A 39 6.49 -17.21 -15.30
C MET A 39 7.08 -15.80 -15.31
N ALA A 40 7.38 -15.22 -14.14
CA ALA A 40 8.05 -13.93 -14.06
C ALA A 40 9.47 -13.98 -14.67
N ILE A 41 10.22 -15.06 -14.39
CA ILE A 41 11.57 -15.28 -14.94
C ILE A 41 11.53 -15.55 -16.44
N LEU A 42 10.54 -16.29 -16.92
CA LEU A 42 10.38 -16.59 -18.35
C LEU A 42 9.92 -15.40 -19.18
N ASN A 43 9.45 -14.30 -18.56
CA ASN A 43 9.01 -13.11 -19.26
C ASN A 43 10.21 -12.24 -19.72
N PRO A 44 10.55 -12.21 -21.04
CA PRO A 44 11.70 -11.44 -21.54
C PRO A 44 11.50 -9.93 -21.47
N LYS A 45 10.25 -9.46 -21.31
CA LYS A 45 9.89 -8.04 -21.21
C LYS A 45 9.87 -7.51 -19.77
N SER A 46 10.26 -8.32 -18.79
CA SER A 46 10.31 -7.87 -17.40
C SER A 46 11.34 -6.74 -17.22
N HIS A 47 10.95 -5.64 -16.58
CA HIS A 47 11.89 -4.56 -16.18
C HIS A 47 12.34 -4.68 -14.72
N HIS A 48 11.91 -5.73 -14.01
CA HIS A 48 12.25 -5.89 -12.60
C HIS A 48 13.73 -6.29 -12.45
N SER A 49 14.49 -5.53 -11.67
CA SER A 49 15.95 -5.70 -11.49
C SER A 49 16.34 -7.14 -11.12
N ILE A 50 15.72 -7.72 -10.09
CA ILE A 50 15.99 -9.10 -9.65
C ILE A 50 15.69 -10.12 -10.76
N VAL A 51 14.62 -9.92 -11.54
CA VAL A 51 14.27 -10.83 -12.64
C VAL A 51 15.34 -10.75 -13.74
N ARG A 52 15.80 -9.54 -14.08
CA ARG A 52 16.89 -9.35 -15.05
C ARG A 52 18.18 -10.00 -14.57
N GLU A 53 18.52 -9.86 -13.30
CA GLU A 53 19.70 -10.50 -12.72
C GLU A 53 19.62 -12.03 -12.81
N ILE A 54 18.48 -12.63 -12.43
CA ILE A 54 18.24 -14.08 -12.58
C ILE A 54 18.36 -14.52 -14.03
N GLN A 55 17.75 -13.77 -14.97
CA GLN A 55 17.82 -14.09 -16.40
C GLN A 55 19.27 -14.07 -16.91
N THR A 56 20.04 -13.05 -16.55
CA THR A 56 21.47 -12.96 -16.90
C THR A 56 22.27 -14.13 -16.34
N LEU A 57 22.01 -14.52 -15.08
CA LEU A 57 22.70 -15.65 -14.44
C LEU A 57 22.38 -16.98 -15.14
N LEU A 58 21.12 -17.21 -15.49
CA LEU A 58 20.70 -18.39 -16.26
C LEU A 58 21.33 -18.43 -17.66
N LEU A 59 21.46 -17.27 -18.32
CA LEU A 59 22.08 -17.18 -19.65
C LEU A 59 23.58 -17.48 -19.60
N SER A 60 24.28 -17.06 -18.55
CA SER A 60 25.71 -17.37 -18.36
C SER A 60 25.97 -18.80 -17.88
N HIS A 61 25.01 -19.44 -17.23
CA HIS A 61 25.13 -20.79 -16.66
C HIS A 61 24.15 -21.77 -17.31
N LYS A 62 24.41 -22.15 -18.58
CA LYS A 62 23.53 -23.04 -19.38
C LYS A 62 23.31 -24.44 -18.79
N HIS A 63 24.13 -24.86 -17.82
CA HIS A 63 23.99 -26.14 -17.13
C HIS A 63 22.91 -26.11 -16.02
N ILE A 64 22.36 -24.94 -15.69
CA ILE A 64 21.29 -24.79 -14.71
C ILE A 64 19.94 -24.82 -15.41
N HIS A 65 19.06 -25.73 -15.00
CA HIS A 65 17.72 -25.89 -15.54
C HIS A 65 16.66 -25.67 -14.48
N LEU A 66 15.69 -24.80 -14.78
CA LEU A 66 14.53 -24.57 -13.92
C LEU A 66 13.38 -25.48 -14.30
N ARG A 67 12.74 -26.08 -13.29
CA ARG A 67 11.61 -26.99 -13.46
C ARG A 67 10.50 -26.63 -12.48
N TRP A 68 9.25 -26.72 -12.94
CA TRP A 68 8.10 -26.59 -12.06
C TRP A 68 7.71 -27.96 -11.50
N LEU A 69 7.33 -28.01 -10.22
CA LEU A 69 6.67 -29.15 -9.59
C LEU A 69 5.37 -28.69 -8.92
N LYS A 70 4.45 -29.62 -8.72
CA LYS A 70 3.18 -29.31 -8.04
C LYS A 70 3.39 -29.20 -6.52
N ALA A 71 2.94 -28.11 -5.92
CA ALA A 71 3.00 -27.91 -4.48
C ALA A 71 2.14 -28.95 -3.72
N HIS A 72 2.58 -29.30 -2.51
CA HIS A 72 1.80 -30.09 -1.52
C HIS A 72 1.31 -31.47 -2.02
N VAL A 73 2.15 -32.18 -2.76
CA VAL A 73 1.86 -33.54 -3.25
C VAL A 73 2.79 -34.59 -2.61
N GLY A 74 3.36 -34.32 -1.43
CA GLY A 74 4.22 -35.29 -0.73
C GLY A 74 5.69 -35.31 -1.17
N TYR A 75 6.14 -34.32 -1.96
CA TYR A 75 7.55 -34.25 -2.35
C TYR A 75 8.41 -33.80 -1.16
N LEU A 76 9.08 -34.74 -0.49
CA LEU A 76 9.91 -34.50 0.69
C LEU A 76 10.86 -33.32 0.56
N GLY A 77 11.55 -33.18 -0.58
CA GLY A 77 12.47 -32.07 -0.82
C GLY A 77 11.78 -30.70 -0.86
N ASN A 78 10.58 -30.62 -1.45
CA ASN A 78 9.80 -29.38 -1.49
C ASN A 78 9.20 -29.05 -0.13
N GLU A 79 8.71 -30.06 0.59
CA GLU A 79 8.17 -29.88 1.94
C GLU A 79 9.25 -29.44 2.93
N CYS A 80 10.45 -30.03 2.83
CA CYS A 80 11.61 -29.59 3.59
C CYS A 80 12.00 -28.14 3.25
N ALA A 81 12.05 -27.77 1.96
CA ALA A 81 12.33 -26.39 1.54
C ALA A 81 11.28 -25.40 2.06
N ASP A 82 10.00 -25.77 2.04
CA ASP A 82 8.90 -24.96 2.57
C ASP A 82 8.99 -24.79 4.09
N GLN A 83 9.33 -25.86 4.80
CA GLN A 83 9.53 -25.83 6.25
C GLN A 83 10.72 -24.93 6.61
N LEU A 84 11.86 -25.07 5.93
CA LEU A 84 13.02 -24.20 6.09
C LEU A 84 12.69 -22.74 5.78
N ALA A 85 11.89 -22.49 4.74
CA ALA A 85 11.44 -21.13 4.42
C ALA A 85 10.57 -20.52 5.52
N LYS A 86 9.69 -21.31 6.16
CA LYS A 86 8.87 -20.87 7.29
C LYS A 86 9.72 -20.63 8.55
N GLU A 87 10.68 -21.51 8.81
CA GLU A 87 11.59 -21.33 9.94
C GLU A 87 12.47 -20.10 9.78
N ALA A 88 12.93 -19.78 8.57
CA ALA A 88 13.68 -18.56 8.30
C ALA A 88 12.89 -17.28 8.61
N ILE A 89 11.55 -17.29 8.53
CA ILE A 89 10.71 -16.13 8.89
C ILE A 89 10.73 -15.90 10.41
N THR A 90 10.83 -16.96 11.22
CA THR A 90 10.70 -16.88 12.68
C THR A 90 12.04 -16.87 13.41
N LYS A 91 13.02 -17.63 12.91
CA LYS A 91 14.35 -17.84 13.51
C LYS A 91 15.48 -17.18 12.74
N GLY A 92 15.22 -16.70 11.52
CA GLY A 92 16.24 -16.06 10.69
C GLY A 92 16.68 -14.71 11.24
N GLY A 93 17.93 -14.33 10.94
CA GLY A 93 18.39 -12.97 11.23
C GLY A 93 17.57 -11.91 10.47
N PRO A 94 17.50 -10.66 10.97
CA PRO A 94 16.75 -9.60 10.32
C PRO A 94 17.22 -9.41 8.87
N PHE A 95 16.37 -9.75 7.90
CA PHE A 95 16.62 -9.43 6.50
C PHE A 95 15.87 -8.13 6.16
N LEU A 96 16.60 -7.03 6.10
CA LEU A 96 16.05 -5.71 5.77
C LEU A 96 15.71 -5.66 4.28
N LEU A 97 14.49 -6.07 3.94
CA LEU A 97 13.93 -5.72 2.64
C LEU A 97 13.58 -4.23 2.63
N PRO A 98 13.99 -3.47 1.60
CA PRO A 98 13.47 -2.14 1.38
C PRO A 98 11.94 -2.20 1.37
N LYS A 99 11.30 -1.41 2.23
CA LYS A 99 9.83 -1.32 2.25
C LYS A 99 9.34 -0.93 0.85
N PRO A 100 8.34 -1.62 0.28
CA PRO A 100 7.80 -1.25 -1.02
C PRO A 100 7.35 0.22 -1.03
N LEU A 101 7.51 0.91 -2.17
CA LEU A 101 7.03 2.30 -2.30
C LEU A 101 5.55 2.45 -1.96
N SER A 102 4.73 1.43 -2.26
CA SER A 102 3.31 1.42 -1.89
C SER A 102 3.09 1.42 -0.38
N TYR A 103 3.93 0.70 0.37
CA TYR A 103 3.91 0.71 1.84
C TYR A 103 4.26 2.10 2.35
N LEU A 104 5.36 2.69 1.86
CA LEU A 104 5.77 4.04 2.28
C LEU A 104 4.70 5.09 1.97
N LYS A 105 4.09 5.02 0.78
CA LYS A 105 2.96 5.90 0.40
C LYS A 105 1.75 5.72 1.33
N ALA A 106 1.46 4.49 1.74
CA ALA A 106 0.35 4.21 2.66
C ALA A 106 0.61 4.80 4.05
N GLU A 107 1.84 4.66 4.58
CA GLU A 107 2.23 5.23 5.87
C GLU A 107 2.14 6.76 5.85
N ILE A 108 2.70 7.40 4.82
CA ILE A 108 2.64 8.86 4.67
C ILE A 108 1.19 9.33 4.59
N LYS A 109 0.35 8.64 3.80
CA LYS A 109 -1.07 8.95 3.69
C LYS A 109 -1.79 8.79 5.04
N SER A 110 -1.45 7.75 5.80
CA SER A 110 -2.03 7.51 7.12
C SER A 110 -1.65 8.61 8.11
N ALA A 111 -0.37 9.00 8.15
CA ALA A 111 0.11 10.07 9.00
C ALA A 111 -0.55 11.41 8.64
N ALA A 112 -0.60 11.75 7.35
CA ALA A 112 -1.26 12.97 6.87
C ALA A 112 -2.75 13.01 7.22
N LEU A 113 -3.47 11.87 7.08
CA LEU A 113 -4.87 11.78 7.49
C LEU A 113 -5.04 11.94 9.01
N SER A 114 -4.14 11.39 9.81
CA SER A 114 -4.17 11.57 11.27
C SER A 114 -3.99 13.04 11.64
N THR A 115 -2.96 13.70 11.12
CA THR A 115 -2.74 15.12 11.36
C THR A 115 -3.92 15.98 10.89
N TRP A 116 -4.54 15.63 9.76
CA TRP A 116 -5.73 16.33 9.29
C TRP A 116 -6.92 16.10 10.23
N GLN A 117 -7.13 14.88 10.70
CA GLN A 117 -8.19 14.58 11.67
C GLN A 117 -7.98 15.36 12.97
N ASP A 118 -6.76 15.40 13.51
CA ASP A 118 -6.44 16.13 14.73
C ASP A 118 -6.73 17.63 14.57
N ASN A 119 -6.34 18.22 13.43
CA ASN A 119 -6.67 19.62 13.12
C ASN A 119 -8.17 19.83 12.91
N TRP A 120 -8.86 18.83 12.38
CA TRP A 120 -10.29 18.89 12.14
C TRP A 120 -11.08 18.86 13.45
N ASP A 121 -10.69 18.01 14.38
CA ASP A 121 -11.33 17.87 15.69
C ASP A 121 -11.07 19.08 16.60
N ASN A 122 -9.84 19.62 16.58
CA ASN A 122 -9.45 20.71 17.47
C ASN A 122 -9.57 22.11 16.86
N GLY A 123 -9.88 22.22 15.57
CA GLY A 123 -10.02 23.50 14.90
C GLY A 123 -11.22 24.31 15.40
N GLU A 124 -11.18 25.63 15.25
CA GLU A 124 -12.32 26.51 15.60
C GLU A 124 -13.18 26.88 14.40
N THR A 125 -12.67 26.69 13.18
CA THR A 125 -13.37 27.04 11.94
C THR A 125 -14.14 25.85 11.39
N GLY A 126 -15.22 26.14 10.65
CA GLY A 126 -16.02 25.12 9.96
C GLY A 126 -16.71 24.11 10.89
N ARG A 127 -17.03 24.51 12.14
CA ARG A 127 -17.64 23.62 13.15
C ARG A 127 -18.97 23.02 12.67
N SER A 128 -19.80 23.81 11.99
CA SER A 128 -21.04 23.29 11.40
C SER A 128 -20.82 22.15 10.41
N THR A 129 -19.73 22.21 9.64
CA THR A 129 -19.33 21.13 8.73
C THR A 129 -18.73 19.95 9.49
N HIS A 130 -18.01 20.19 10.59
CA HIS A 130 -17.47 19.14 11.47
C HIS A 130 -18.57 18.34 12.15
N ASP A 131 -19.61 19.00 12.66
CA ASP A 131 -20.75 18.35 13.31
C ASP A 131 -21.45 17.34 12.38
N ILE A 132 -21.49 17.63 11.08
CA ILE A 132 -22.11 16.75 10.07
C ILE A 132 -21.10 15.72 9.53
N VAL A 133 -19.83 16.11 9.34
CA VAL A 133 -18.77 15.25 8.80
C VAL A 133 -17.58 15.27 9.76
N PRO A 134 -17.65 14.53 10.88
CA PRO A 134 -16.62 14.58 11.91
C PRO A 134 -15.35 13.84 11.51
N ARG A 135 -15.41 12.96 10.50
CA ARG A 135 -14.26 12.16 10.05
C ARG A 135 -13.73 12.65 8.71
N VAL A 136 -12.45 13.00 8.68
CA VAL A 136 -11.78 13.39 7.45
C VAL A 136 -11.62 12.19 6.52
N SER A 137 -11.76 12.44 5.22
CA SER A 137 -11.65 11.39 4.22
C SER A 137 -11.23 11.97 2.87
N ASN A 138 -10.52 11.16 2.08
CA ASN A 138 -10.17 11.53 0.69
C ASN A 138 -11.32 11.31 -0.29
N LYS A 139 -12.47 10.80 0.17
CA LYS A 139 -13.67 10.63 -0.66
C LYS A 139 -14.55 11.87 -0.49
N PRO A 140 -15.10 12.41 -1.59
CA PRO A 140 -16.08 13.48 -1.50
C PRO A 140 -17.33 12.97 -0.79
N VAL A 141 -17.98 13.84 -0.02
CA VAL A 141 -19.21 13.52 0.72
C VAL A 141 -20.42 13.35 -0.22
N GLY A 142 -20.33 13.87 -1.45
CA GLY A 142 -21.38 13.76 -2.46
C GLY A 142 -22.43 14.87 -2.41
N TRP A 143 -22.20 15.92 -1.62
CA TRP A 143 -23.09 17.07 -1.55
C TRP A 143 -23.12 17.88 -2.84
N ASN A 144 -24.32 18.34 -3.19
CA ASN A 144 -24.52 19.32 -4.26
C ASN A 144 -24.08 20.73 -3.79
N ARG A 145 -24.06 21.69 -4.72
CA ARG A 145 -23.63 23.06 -4.43
C ARG A 145 -24.45 23.72 -3.31
N GLU A 146 -25.75 23.49 -3.30
CA GLU A 146 -26.69 24.11 -2.37
C GLU A 146 -26.50 23.61 -0.94
N GLU A 147 -26.25 22.31 -0.79
CA GLU A 147 -25.91 21.64 0.47
C GLU A 147 -24.54 22.11 0.97
N ILE A 148 -23.53 22.18 0.10
CA ILE A 148 -22.20 22.71 0.46
C ILE A 148 -22.33 24.14 0.98
N MET A 149 -23.03 25.03 0.26
CA MET A 149 -23.19 26.43 0.68
C MET A 149 -24.00 26.58 1.97
N PHE A 150 -24.99 25.70 2.19
CA PHE A 150 -25.75 25.68 3.43
C PHE A 150 -24.87 25.28 4.61
N ILE A 151 -24.25 24.10 4.55
CA ILE A 151 -23.50 23.49 5.66
C ILE A 151 -22.25 24.31 6.03
N SER A 152 -21.57 24.86 5.02
CA SER A 152 -20.40 25.73 5.24
C SER A 152 -20.76 27.13 5.75
N GLY A 153 -22.04 27.47 5.89
CA GLY A 153 -22.50 28.78 6.31
C GLY A 153 -22.26 29.89 5.28
N HIS A 154 -22.13 29.54 4.00
CA HIS A 154 -21.91 30.48 2.89
C HIS A 154 -23.19 31.01 2.24
N ARG A 155 -24.36 30.59 2.72
CA ARG A 155 -25.65 31.21 2.39
C ARG A 155 -25.82 32.55 3.15
N PRO A 156 -26.81 33.39 2.80
CA PRO A 156 -27.02 34.71 3.42
C PRO A 156 -27.57 34.64 4.85
N PHE A 157 -26.97 33.80 5.69
CA PHE A 157 -27.22 33.77 7.13
C PHE A 157 -26.72 35.07 7.76
N PRO A 158 -27.43 35.66 8.73
CA PRO A 158 -26.96 36.83 9.46
C PRO A 158 -25.56 36.68 10.05
N SER A 159 -25.20 35.50 10.56
CA SER A 159 -23.83 35.19 11.01
C SER A 159 -22.78 35.32 9.91
N TYR A 160 -23.10 34.88 8.68
CA TYR A 160 -22.24 35.05 7.52
C TYR A 160 -22.16 36.53 7.12
N LEU A 161 -23.28 37.23 7.02
CA LEU A 161 -23.34 38.63 6.62
C LEU A 161 -22.61 39.55 7.62
N LEU A 162 -22.71 39.28 8.93
CA LEU A 162 -21.97 39.98 9.98
C LEU A 162 -20.46 39.83 9.77
N ARG A 163 -19.97 38.61 9.51
CA ARG A 163 -18.54 38.33 9.27
C ARG A 163 -17.95 39.12 8.10
N PHE A 164 -18.77 39.44 7.09
CA PHE A 164 -18.37 40.24 5.93
C PHE A 164 -18.74 41.73 6.05
N ASN A 165 -19.13 42.19 7.24
CA ASN A 165 -19.55 43.57 7.52
C ASN A 165 -20.71 44.06 6.64
N LEU A 166 -21.56 43.14 6.17
CA LEU A 166 -22.77 43.46 5.41
C LEU A 166 -23.99 43.66 6.33
N ARG A 167 -23.86 43.30 7.61
CA ARG A 167 -24.87 43.48 8.66
C ARG A 167 -24.18 43.78 9.98
N THR A 168 -24.88 44.40 10.93
CA THR A 168 -24.37 44.83 12.24
C THR A 168 -24.59 43.83 13.38
N HIS A 169 -25.45 42.83 13.18
CA HIS A 169 -25.73 41.76 14.15
C HIS A 169 -26.02 40.44 13.43
N ASP A 170 -25.84 39.32 14.13
CA ASP A 170 -26.09 37.95 13.63
C ASP A 170 -27.37 37.30 14.20
N ASN A 171 -28.18 38.07 14.92
CA ASN A 171 -29.40 37.54 15.56
C ASN A 171 -30.55 37.27 14.58
N CYS A 172 -31.23 36.15 14.79
CA CYS A 172 -32.54 35.79 14.27
C CYS A 172 -33.66 36.60 14.95
N SER A 173 -34.86 36.60 14.37
CA SER A 173 -36.06 37.19 14.99
C SER A 173 -36.43 36.57 16.34
N CYS A 174 -35.97 35.35 16.65
CA CYS A 174 -36.15 34.71 17.96
C CYS A 174 -35.12 35.17 19.01
N GLY A 175 -34.12 35.96 18.64
CA GLY A 175 -33.09 36.49 19.53
C GLY A 175 -31.78 35.68 19.58
N GLU A 176 -31.80 34.44 19.09
CA GLU A 176 -30.61 33.57 19.00
C GLU A 176 -29.77 33.88 17.74
N LYS A 177 -28.53 33.39 17.71
CA LYS A 177 -27.63 33.53 16.57
C LYS A 177 -28.12 32.71 15.38
N GLU A 178 -28.26 33.34 14.22
CA GLU A 178 -28.72 32.67 12.99
C GLU A 178 -27.54 32.13 12.16
N ASP A 179 -27.31 30.82 12.25
CA ASP A 179 -26.30 30.05 11.51
C ASP A 179 -26.94 28.78 10.88
N PRO A 180 -26.19 27.94 10.13
CA PRO A 180 -26.79 26.78 9.46
C PRO A 180 -27.45 25.73 10.36
N ILE A 181 -27.16 25.75 11.67
CA ILE A 181 -27.63 24.76 12.65
C ILE A 181 -28.65 25.39 13.62
N HIS A 182 -28.90 26.69 13.50
CA HIS A 182 -29.90 27.45 14.25
C HIS A 182 -31.35 27.02 13.97
#